data_AF-A0A7R7VM93-F1
#
_entry.id   AF-A0A7R7VM93-F1
#
_cell.length_a   1.000
_cell.length_b   1.000
_cell.length_c   1.000
_cell.angle_alpha   90.00
_cell.angle_beta   90.00
_cell.angle_gamma   90.00
#
_symmetry.space_group_name_H-M   'P 1'
#
loop_
_entity.id
_entity.type
_entity.pdbx_description
1 polymer ?
#
loop_
_entity_poly.entity_id
_entity_poly.type
_entity_poly.pdbx_seq_one_letter_code
_entity_poly.pdbx_strand_id
1 'polypeptide(L)'
;MMSLNPKRSMVWRRVIPDLAVSHPYLMHLLLALGGIHMITEQTGQRRGERDAVDLLVVMDHHQRGLRGFREEVARISNANAEAVYAGSLLLVAFVYASLQVPELNPFATTLNQQPPGPICKPHLSWLHLVRGVPTVIRDQWPALKASRMRPMVLHFHGADYWDDLPFVSSLSNLDHCSPRFLSFAQGTCQAIADLRASCDAIQPPDSNGLRLTPGSSPASSDWAGYAPSGAIDVLETVYSRVVAVLKCSVSERGSPDDSDIQANLEEATVQSWPSLVSDDFIALLDMGEPVDLGWGLSLVILAHFYVVNTLMDCWFLAGFKEEVLKIQTAVSNLHNAQLSQLMMWPVKVATT
;
A
#
# COMPACT_ATOMS: atom_id res chain seq x y z
N MET A 1 -6.61 -12.50 10.69
CA MET A 1 -5.24 -13.03 10.94
C MET A 1 -4.22 -11.99 10.46
N MET A 2 -3.02 -11.89 11.06
CA MET A 2 -2.01 -10.86 10.69
C MET A 2 -1.15 -11.20 9.47
N SER A 3 -0.97 -12.49 9.18
CA SER A 3 -0.20 -13.00 8.03
C SER A 3 -0.60 -14.45 7.79
N LEU A 4 -0.69 -14.85 6.53
CA LEU A 4 -1.00 -16.21 6.11
C LEU A 4 0.26 -17.05 5.90
N ASN A 5 1.43 -16.41 5.81
CA ASN A 5 2.72 -17.11 5.82
C ASN A 5 2.99 -17.71 7.24
N PRO A 6 3.19 -19.04 7.39
CA PRO A 6 3.32 -19.66 8.71
C PRO A 6 4.49 -19.11 9.56
N LYS A 7 5.62 -18.79 8.93
CA LYS A 7 6.80 -18.27 9.63
C LYS A 7 6.56 -16.86 10.15
N ARG A 8 5.92 -16.00 9.36
CA ARG A 8 5.58 -14.62 9.75
C ARG A 8 4.42 -14.59 10.75
N SER A 9 3.43 -15.47 10.59
CA SER A 9 2.35 -15.67 11.56
C SER A 9 2.87 -16.00 12.96
N MET A 10 3.92 -16.83 13.06
CA MET A 10 4.60 -17.12 14.33
C MET A 10 5.23 -15.88 14.98
N VAL A 11 5.84 -15.00 14.18
CA VAL A 11 6.43 -13.75 14.69
C VAL A 11 5.34 -12.84 15.26
N TRP A 12 4.23 -12.66 14.55
CA TRP A 12 3.07 -11.91 15.05
C TRP A 12 2.48 -12.49 16.33
N ARG A 13 2.38 -13.82 16.42
CA ARG A 13 1.70 -14.50 17.54
C ARG A 13 2.56 -14.64 18.79
N ARG A 14 3.88 -14.71 18.66
CA ARG A 14 4.78 -14.99 19.80
C ARG A 14 5.88 -13.96 20.00
N VAL A 15 6.60 -13.59 18.94
CA VAL A 15 7.79 -12.73 19.06
C VAL A 15 7.39 -11.29 19.39
N ILE A 16 6.44 -10.71 18.66
CA ILE A 16 6.00 -9.32 18.89
C ILE A 16 5.38 -9.14 20.29
N PRO A 17 4.47 -10.02 20.77
CA PRO A 17 3.97 -9.95 22.14
C PRO A 17 5.06 -10.09 23.21
N ASP A 18 6.03 -11.00 23.02
CA ASP A 18 7.16 -11.17 23.95
C ASP A 18 8.03 -9.90 24.02
N LEU A 19 8.35 -9.30 22.87
CA LEU A 19 9.03 -8.00 22.83
C LEU A 19 8.24 -6.91 23.54
N ALA A 20 6.92 -6.91 23.39
CA ALA A 20 6.04 -5.92 24.01
C ALA A 20 6.03 -6.00 25.54
N VAL A 21 6.23 -7.18 26.13
CA VAL A 21 6.38 -7.33 27.59
C VAL A 21 7.62 -6.57 28.10
N SER A 22 8.71 -6.57 27.33
CA SER A 22 9.97 -5.90 27.73
C SER A 22 10.05 -4.43 27.33
N HIS A 23 9.22 -3.98 26.38
CA HIS A 23 9.27 -2.62 25.83
C HIS A 23 7.91 -1.92 25.97
N PRO A 24 7.73 -1.01 26.94
CA PRO A 24 6.43 -0.40 27.24
C PRO A 24 5.76 0.28 26.03
N TYR A 25 6.53 0.90 25.13
CA TYR A 25 5.98 1.54 23.93
C TYR A 25 5.39 0.52 22.95
N LEU A 26 5.99 -0.67 22.82
CA LEU A 26 5.46 -1.76 22.00
C LEU A 26 4.15 -2.29 22.57
N MET A 27 4.05 -2.40 23.89
CA MET A 27 2.79 -2.79 24.52
C MET A 27 1.67 -1.81 24.17
N HIS A 28 1.96 -0.51 24.21
CA HIS A 28 1.00 0.52 23.80
C HIS A 28 0.60 0.40 22.32
N LEU A 29 1.55 0.19 21.41
CA LEU A 29 1.25 -0.03 19.99
C LEU A 29 0.43 -1.32 19.75
N LEU A 30 0.75 -2.40 20.48
CA LEU A 30 0.04 -3.68 20.38
C LEU A 30 -1.40 -3.55 20.89
N LEU A 31 -1.61 -2.87 22.02
CA LEU A 31 -2.95 -2.59 22.57
C LEU A 31 -3.76 -1.68 21.64
N ALA A 32 -3.13 -0.66 21.04
CA ALA A 32 -3.78 0.19 20.06
C ALA A 32 -4.22 -0.61 18.82
N LEU A 33 -3.36 -1.50 18.32
CA LEU A 33 -3.71 -2.37 17.18
C LEU A 33 -4.81 -3.38 17.52
N GLY A 34 -4.79 -3.94 18.73
CA GLY A 34 -5.86 -4.81 19.21
C GLY A 34 -7.20 -4.07 19.36
N GLY A 35 -7.18 -2.87 19.92
CA GLY A 35 -8.37 -2.05 20.09
C GLY A 35 -8.96 -1.56 18.77
N ILE A 36 -8.13 -1.15 17.80
CA ILE A 36 -8.65 -0.76 16.48
C ILE A 36 -9.22 -1.97 15.72
N HIS A 37 -8.65 -3.17 15.87
CA HIS A 37 -9.24 -4.40 15.33
C HIS A 37 -10.65 -4.62 15.86
N MET A 38 -10.85 -4.48 17.18
CA MET A 38 -12.17 -4.60 17.81
C MET A 38 -13.16 -3.58 17.25
N ILE A 39 -12.74 -2.31 17.09
CA ILE A 39 -13.58 -1.26 16.50
C ILE A 39 -13.96 -1.63 15.05
N THR A 40 -13.01 -2.12 14.25
CA THR A 40 -13.26 -2.50 12.85
C THR A 40 -14.19 -3.70 12.70
N GLU A 41 -14.10 -4.69 13.60
CA GLU A 41 -15.05 -5.82 13.64
C GLU A 41 -16.45 -5.37 14.07
N GLN A 42 -16.53 -4.40 14.99
CA GLN A 42 -17.80 -3.88 15.51
C GLN A 42 -18.51 -2.93 14.54
N THR A 43 -17.81 -2.26 13.62
CA THR A 43 -18.44 -1.37 12.62
C THR A 43 -19.52 -2.04 11.74
N GLY A 44 -19.56 -3.38 11.69
CA GLY A 44 -20.67 -4.14 11.07
C GLY A 44 -21.96 -4.21 11.90
N GLN A 45 -21.92 -3.81 13.17
CA GLN A 45 -23.05 -3.81 14.11
C GLN A 45 -23.23 -2.40 14.70
N ARG A 46 -24.47 -1.89 14.74
CA ARG A 46 -24.82 -0.47 15.03
C ARG A 46 -23.93 0.22 16.07
N ARG A 47 -23.26 1.30 15.62
CA ARG A 47 -22.35 2.15 16.41
C ARG A 47 -23.10 3.06 17.40
N GLY A 48 -22.63 3.21 18.63
CA GLY A 48 -23.20 4.04 19.70
C GLY A 48 -22.16 4.91 20.44
N GLU A 49 -22.57 5.67 21.46
CA GLU A 49 -21.69 6.58 22.23
C GLU A 49 -20.50 5.88 22.91
N ARG A 50 -20.63 4.58 23.22
CA ARG A 50 -19.57 3.75 23.81
C ARG A 50 -18.35 3.63 22.89
N ASP A 51 -18.58 3.66 21.57
CA ASP A 51 -17.53 3.45 20.57
C ASP A 51 -16.60 4.67 20.43
N ALA A 52 -17.11 5.87 20.75
CA ALA A 52 -16.28 7.08 20.80
C ALA A 52 -15.30 7.07 21.97
N VAL A 53 -15.73 6.55 23.13
CA VAL A 53 -14.86 6.37 24.31
C VAL A 53 -13.81 5.29 24.04
N ASP A 54 -14.20 4.18 23.40
CA ASP A 54 -13.28 3.12 23.03
C ASP A 54 -12.22 3.64 22.04
N LEU A 55 -12.62 4.40 21.01
CA LEU A 55 -11.69 5.02 20.07
C LEU A 55 -10.69 5.96 20.78
N LEU A 56 -11.13 6.76 21.74
CA LEU A 56 -10.26 7.65 22.51
C LEU A 56 -9.18 6.87 23.28
N VAL A 57 -9.54 5.75 23.90
CA VAL A 57 -8.58 4.87 24.61
C VAL A 57 -7.58 4.25 23.63
N VAL A 58 -8.05 3.80 22.47
CA VAL A 58 -7.17 3.29 21.40
C VAL A 58 -6.19 4.36 20.93
N MET A 59 -6.65 5.60 20.77
CA MET A 59 -5.78 6.72 20.38
C MET A 59 -4.78 7.10 21.47
N ASP A 60 -5.13 7.05 22.76
CA ASP A 60 -4.18 7.27 23.87
C ASP A 60 -3.03 6.25 23.81
N HIS A 61 -3.36 4.97 23.65
CA HIS A 61 -2.36 3.92 23.48
C HIS A 61 -1.51 4.14 22.23
N HIS A 62 -2.12 4.47 21.08
CA HIS A 62 -1.37 4.76 19.87
C HIS A 62 -0.38 5.92 20.06
N GLN A 63 -0.82 7.03 20.66
CA GLN A 63 0.02 8.21 20.89
C GLN A 63 1.17 7.94 21.86
N ARG A 64 0.92 7.19 22.95
CA ARG A 64 1.96 6.79 23.92
C ARG A 64 2.98 5.85 23.28
N GLY A 65 2.51 4.88 22.51
CA GLY A 65 3.35 3.96 21.75
C GLY A 65 4.21 4.69 20.73
N LEU A 66 3.63 5.62 19.98
CA LEU A 66 4.33 6.43 18.97
C LEU A 66 5.39 7.34 19.60
N ARG A 67 5.11 7.94 20.76
CA ARG A 67 6.09 8.74 21.51
C ARG A 67 7.31 7.91 21.88
N GLY A 68 7.11 6.78 22.55
CA GLY A 68 8.21 5.89 22.93
C GLY A 68 8.94 5.29 21.71
N PHE A 69 8.22 4.98 20.63
CA PHE A 69 8.82 4.54 19.38
C PHE A 69 9.79 5.58 18.80
N ARG A 70 9.38 6.86 18.74
CA ARG A 70 10.25 7.96 18.25
C ARG A 70 11.51 8.10 19.10
N GLU A 71 11.37 7.94 20.42
CA GLU A 71 12.51 7.96 21.34
C GLU A 71 13.46 6.78 21.10
N GLU A 72 12.97 5.57 20.81
CA GLU A 72 13.80 4.39 20.51
C GLU A 72 14.50 4.50 19.14
N VAL A 73 13.80 5.01 18.13
CA VAL A 73 14.35 5.22 16.77
C VAL A 73 15.52 6.20 16.81
N ALA A 74 15.44 7.27 17.62
CA ALA A 74 16.51 8.27 17.74
C ALA A 74 17.85 7.70 18.29
N ARG A 75 17.79 6.54 18.94
CA ARG A 75 18.93 5.81 19.55
C ARG A 75 18.98 4.37 19.07
N ILE A 76 18.62 4.15 17.81
CA ILE A 76 18.62 2.82 17.20
C ILE A 76 20.03 2.20 17.25
N SER A 77 20.08 0.93 17.64
CA SER A 77 21.29 0.14 17.78
C SER A 77 20.96 -1.35 17.63
N ASN A 78 21.99 -2.20 17.56
CA ASN A 78 21.80 -3.65 17.52
C ASN A 78 20.98 -4.19 18.71
N ALA A 79 21.00 -3.51 19.86
CA ALA A 79 20.33 -3.96 21.08
C ALA A 79 18.80 -3.76 21.06
N ASN A 80 18.32 -2.71 20.38
CA ASN A 80 16.88 -2.39 20.30
C ASN A 80 16.30 -2.53 18.88
N ALA A 81 17.11 -2.92 17.88
CA ALA A 81 16.69 -3.10 16.49
C ALA A 81 15.46 -4.00 16.35
N GLU A 82 15.40 -5.13 17.07
CA GLU A 82 14.27 -6.06 17.03
C GLU A 82 12.96 -5.38 17.46
N ALA A 83 13.02 -4.61 18.54
CA ALA A 83 11.89 -3.88 19.08
C ALA A 83 11.47 -2.72 18.18
N VAL A 84 12.42 -1.93 17.66
CA VAL A 84 12.13 -0.82 16.74
C VAL A 84 11.47 -1.35 15.46
N TYR A 85 11.98 -2.46 14.91
CA TYR A 85 11.38 -3.05 13.73
C TYR A 85 9.96 -3.59 14.00
N ALA A 86 9.74 -4.28 15.13
CA ALA A 86 8.41 -4.71 15.55
C ALA A 86 7.44 -3.52 15.70
N GLY A 87 7.89 -2.41 16.30
CA GLY A 87 7.10 -1.19 16.45
C GLY A 87 6.73 -0.57 15.10
N SER A 88 7.65 -0.62 14.13
CA SER A 88 7.40 -0.15 12.76
C SER A 88 6.28 -0.95 12.09
N LEU A 89 6.30 -2.30 12.23
CA LEU A 89 5.25 -3.16 11.70
C LEU A 89 3.88 -2.92 12.36
N LEU A 90 3.86 -2.73 13.69
CA LEU A 90 2.63 -2.41 14.44
C LEU A 90 2.03 -1.07 13.99
N LEU A 91 2.87 -0.04 13.78
CA LEU A 91 2.43 1.26 13.29
C LEU A 91 1.87 1.19 11.86
N VAL A 92 2.51 0.41 10.98
CA VAL A 92 2.00 0.17 9.61
C VAL A 92 0.65 -0.54 9.65
N ALA A 93 0.53 -1.62 10.43
CA ALA A 93 -0.74 -2.34 10.56
C ALA A 93 -1.84 -1.43 11.14
N PHE A 94 -1.50 -0.61 12.12
CA PHE A 94 -2.45 0.32 12.73
C PHE A 94 -2.92 1.40 11.75
N VAL A 95 -2.01 2.02 11.00
CA VAL A 95 -2.41 3.08 10.06
C VAL A 95 -3.27 2.51 8.93
N TYR A 96 -2.99 1.31 8.44
CA TYR A 96 -3.86 0.63 7.48
C TYR A 96 -5.24 0.31 8.07
N ALA A 97 -5.29 -0.23 9.29
CA ALA A 97 -6.55 -0.49 9.98
C ALA A 97 -7.37 0.79 10.19
N SER A 98 -6.70 1.92 10.45
CA SER A 98 -7.37 3.21 10.65
C SER A 98 -8.10 3.73 9.41
N LEU A 99 -7.74 3.26 8.22
CA LEU A 99 -8.47 3.59 6.98
C LEU A 99 -9.93 3.11 7.02
N GLN A 100 -10.24 2.09 7.82
CA GLN A 100 -11.58 1.53 7.98
C GLN A 100 -12.43 2.31 8.99
N VAL A 101 -11.83 3.19 9.79
CA VAL A 101 -12.49 3.93 10.85
C VAL A 101 -12.84 5.34 10.36
N PRO A 102 -14.12 5.69 10.14
CA PRO A 102 -14.51 6.97 9.55
C PRO A 102 -13.99 8.20 10.29
N GLU A 103 -13.85 8.14 11.62
CA GLU A 103 -13.33 9.26 12.42
C GLU A 103 -11.83 9.50 12.21
N LEU A 104 -11.08 8.45 11.90
CA LEU A 104 -9.64 8.53 11.66
C LEU A 104 -9.33 8.73 10.17
N ASN A 105 -10.28 8.40 9.30
CA ASN A 105 -10.19 8.53 7.86
C ASN A 105 -11.42 9.26 7.29
N PRO A 106 -11.65 10.53 7.69
CA PRO A 106 -12.83 11.27 7.29
C PRO A 106 -12.78 11.52 5.78
N PHE A 107 -13.77 10.99 5.07
CA PHE A 107 -14.03 11.37 3.69
C PHE A 107 -15.13 12.43 3.69
N ALA A 108 -14.79 13.65 3.28
CA ALA A 108 -15.75 14.75 3.21
C ALA A 108 -16.69 14.55 2.01
N THR A 109 -17.73 13.72 2.16
CA THR A 109 -18.83 13.67 1.20
C THR A 109 -19.79 14.82 1.50
N THR A 110 -19.50 16.04 1.04
CA THR A 110 -20.50 17.12 1.06
C THR A 110 -21.51 16.87 -0.06
N LEU A 111 -22.40 15.90 0.11
CA LEU A 111 -23.55 15.73 -0.78
C LEU A 111 -24.66 16.78 -0.51
N ASN A 112 -24.62 17.52 0.63
CA ASN A 112 -25.72 18.41 1.04
C ASN A 112 -25.31 19.73 1.73
N GLN A 113 -24.08 20.22 1.58
CA GLN A 113 -23.73 21.58 2.04
C GLN A 113 -23.34 22.44 0.84
N GLN A 114 -24.12 23.49 0.59
CA GLN A 114 -23.68 24.67 -0.18
C GLN A 114 -22.92 25.58 0.79
N PRO A 115 -21.71 26.09 0.47
CA PRO A 115 -21.01 26.05 -0.81
C PRO A 115 -20.24 24.73 -1.06
N PRO A 116 -19.81 24.43 -2.30
CA PRO A 116 -18.98 23.26 -2.61
C PRO A 116 -17.75 23.26 -1.69
N GLY A 117 -17.65 22.22 -0.86
CA GLY A 117 -16.46 21.99 -0.04
C GLY A 117 -15.22 21.75 -0.91
N PRO A 118 -14.01 21.93 -0.35
CA PRO A 118 -12.77 21.66 -1.06
C PRO A 118 -12.73 20.23 -1.61
N ILE A 119 -12.13 20.07 -2.79
CA ILE A 119 -11.92 18.78 -3.47
C ILE A 119 -11.39 17.74 -2.48
N CYS A 120 -11.99 16.54 -2.51
CA CYS A 120 -11.67 15.46 -1.59
C CYS A 120 -10.22 14.98 -1.78
N LYS A 121 -9.31 15.40 -0.88
CA LYS A 121 -7.92 14.93 -0.88
C LYS A 121 -7.82 13.62 -0.09
N PRO A 122 -7.30 12.53 -0.67
CA PRO A 122 -6.99 11.33 0.11
C PRO A 122 -5.92 11.66 1.16
N HIS A 123 -6.04 11.11 2.36
CA HIS A 123 -5.05 11.32 3.42
C HIS A 123 -3.85 10.38 3.21
N LEU A 124 -2.72 10.93 2.75
CA LEU A 124 -1.56 10.16 2.29
C LEU A 124 -0.43 10.03 3.31
N SER A 125 -0.61 10.49 4.55
CA SER A 125 0.46 10.46 5.57
C SER A 125 0.96 9.05 5.89
N TRP A 126 0.14 8.02 5.63
CA TRP A 126 0.53 6.64 5.77
C TRP A 126 1.64 6.24 4.76
N LEU A 127 1.69 6.82 3.56
CA LEU A 127 2.74 6.56 2.56
C LEU A 127 4.10 6.94 3.12
N HIS A 128 4.18 8.14 3.71
CA HIS A 128 5.39 8.65 4.37
C HIS A 128 5.82 7.75 5.53
N LEU A 129 4.87 7.23 6.32
CA LEU A 129 5.16 6.30 7.42
C LEU A 129 5.75 4.98 6.91
N VAL A 130 5.12 4.37 5.89
CA VAL A 130 5.58 3.08 5.34
C VAL A 130 6.96 3.19 4.70
N ARG A 131 7.26 4.32 4.04
CA ARG A 131 8.59 4.63 3.47
C ARG A 131 9.71 4.71 4.51
N GLY A 132 9.38 4.92 5.79
CA GLY A 132 10.33 4.89 6.90
C GLY A 132 10.75 3.47 7.33
N VAL A 133 10.00 2.41 6.97
CA VAL A 133 10.31 1.05 7.42
C VAL A 133 11.60 0.49 6.81
N PRO A 134 11.85 0.63 5.49
CA PRO A 134 13.08 0.12 4.87
C PRO A 134 14.37 0.72 5.44
N THR A 135 14.35 1.94 5.98
CA THR A 135 15.54 2.56 6.58
C THR A 135 15.97 1.82 7.84
N VAL A 136 15.02 1.46 8.70
CA VAL A 136 15.25 0.61 9.89
C VAL A 136 15.86 -0.73 9.48
N ILE A 137 15.33 -1.35 8.42
CA ILE A 137 15.83 -2.64 7.92
C ILE A 137 17.26 -2.50 7.40
N ARG A 138 17.52 -1.51 6.55
CA ARG A 138 18.83 -1.28 5.93
C ARG A 138 19.90 -1.02 6.99
N ASP A 139 19.61 -0.13 7.93
CA ASP A 139 20.60 0.34 8.90
C ASP A 139 20.91 -0.73 9.96
N GLN A 140 19.95 -1.61 10.27
CA GLN A 140 20.10 -2.68 11.28
C GLN A 140 20.06 -4.10 10.69
N TRP A 141 20.30 -4.24 9.38
CA TRP A 141 20.17 -5.53 8.67
C TRP A 141 20.93 -6.68 9.35
N PRO A 142 22.22 -6.53 9.76
CA PRO A 142 22.94 -7.63 10.38
C PRO A 142 22.28 -8.12 11.68
N ALA A 143 21.80 -7.20 12.51
CA ALA A 143 21.11 -7.52 13.76
C ALA A 143 19.76 -8.19 13.48
N LEU A 144 18.94 -7.61 12.59
CA LEU A 144 17.62 -8.15 12.25
C LEU A 144 17.70 -9.55 11.61
N LYS A 145 18.67 -9.76 10.72
CA LYS A 145 18.95 -11.07 10.10
C LYS A 145 19.32 -12.15 11.12
N ALA A 146 19.97 -11.78 12.22
CA ALA A 146 20.34 -12.69 13.32
C ALA A 146 19.27 -12.81 14.42
N SER A 147 18.24 -11.97 14.38
CA SER A 147 17.20 -11.87 15.41
C SER A 147 16.02 -12.82 15.20
N ARG A 148 15.08 -12.82 16.16
CA ARG A 148 13.79 -13.54 16.04
C ARG A 148 12.85 -12.91 15.00
N MET A 149 13.12 -11.68 14.57
CA MET A 149 12.40 -10.99 13.49
C MET A 149 12.89 -11.36 12.09
N ARG A 150 13.93 -12.22 11.98
CA ARG A 150 14.48 -12.71 10.72
C ARG A 150 13.41 -13.12 9.67
N PRO A 151 12.31 -13.84 10.03
CA PRO A 151 11.29 -14.22 9.04
C PRO A 151 10.51 -13.05 8.40
N MET A 152 10.52 -11.88 9.03
CA MET A 152 9.86 -10.68 8.52
C MET A 152 10.73 -9.87 7.56
N VAL A 153 12.05 -9.96 7.71
CA VAL A 153 13.02 -9.22 6.87
C VAL A 153 13.60 -10.06 5.73
N LEU A 154 13.53 -11.39 5.85
CA LEU A 154 13.92 -12.29 4.77
C LEU A 154 12.78 -12.44 3.77
N HIS A 155 13.05 -11.98 2.57
CA HIS A 155 12.34 -12.34 1.37
C HIS A 155 13.13 -13.48 0.77
N PHE A 156 12.63 -14.69 0.96
CA PHE A 156 13.13 -15.82 0.21
C PHE A 156 12.72 -15.50 -1.23
N HIS A 157 13.71 -15.43 -2.12
CA HIS A 157 13.53 -15.11 -3.53
C HIS A 157 13.49 -13.61 -3.89
N GLY A 158 14.52 -13.14 -4.61
CA GLY A 158 14.58 -11.79 -5.19
C GLY A 158 13.62 -11.65 -6.39
N ALA A 159 13.54 -10.45 -6.99
CA ALA A 159 12.69 -10.20 -8.16
C ALA A 159 12.90 -11.26 -9.25
N ASP A 160 14.16 -11.59 -9.53
CA ASP A 160 14.60 -12.56 -10.54
C ASP A 160 13.97 -13.96 -10.40
N TYR A 161 13.62 -14.40 -9.19
CA TYR A 161 13.00 -15.71 -8.99
C TYR A 161 11.60 -15.82 -9.59
N TRP A 162 10.86 -14.72 -9.56
CA TRP A 162 9.50 -14.67 -10.07
C TRP A 162 9.48 -14.42 -11.58
N ASP A 163 10.55 -13.84 -12.13
CA ASP A 163 10.65 -13.49 -13.55
C ASP A 163 11.07 -14.68 -14.44
N ASP A 164 11.85 -15.63 -13.92
CA ASP A 164 12.41 -16.78 -14.66
C ASP A 164 11.45 -17.99 -14.75
N LEU A 165 10.26 -17.80 -15.33
CA LEU A 165 9.35 -18.91 -15.62
C LEU A 165 9.74 -19.63 -16.93
N PRO A 166 10.15 -20.91 -16.91
CA PRO A 166 10.68 -21.61 -18.08
C PRO A 166 9.63 -22.00 -19.13
N PHE A 167 8.35 -21.71 -18.90
CA PHE A 167 7.24 -22.04 -19.80
C PHE A 167 6.11 -21.01 -19.72
N VAL A 168 5.24 -21.01 -20.73
CA VAL A 168 4.01 -20.21 -20.75
C VAL A 168 3.02 -20.82 -19.75
N SER A 169 3.02 -20.36 -18.51
CA SER A 169 2.02 -20.76 -17.51
C SER A 169 0.64 -20.21 -17.90
N SER A 170 -0.34 -21.10 -18.05
CA SER A 170 -1.74 -20.73 -18.30
C SER A 170 -2.42 -20.29 -17.00
N LEU A 171 -3.18 -19.20 -17.06
CA LEU A 171 -4.02 -18.72 -15.95
C LEU A 171 -5.31 -19.55 -15.78
N SER A 172 -5.56 -20.54 -16.64
CA SER A 172 -6.78 -21.37 -16.65
C SER A 172 -7.03 -22.17 -15.37
N ASN A 173 -6.02 -22.38 -14.53
CA ASN A 173 -6.18 -23.13 -13.27
C ASN A 173 -6.57 -22.23 -12.08
N LEU A 174 -6.74 -20.92 -12.30
CA LEU A 174 -7.26 -19.99 -11.29
C LEU A 174 -8.79 -20.08 -11.12
N ASP A 175 -9.48 -20.91 -11.91
CA ASP A 175 -10.94 -21.10 -11.84
C ASP A 175 -11.42 -21.58 -10.45
N HIS A 176 -10.53 -22.15 -9.65
CA HIS A 176 -10.80 -22.61 -8.29
C HIS A 176 -10.39 -21.63 -7.19
N CYS A 177 -9.72 -20.53 -7.55
CA CYS A 177 -9.24 -19.50 -6.63
C CYS A 177 -10.24 -18.34 -6.52
N SER A 178 -9.98 -17.43 -5.57
CA SER A 178 -10.79 -16.20 -5.46
C SER A 178 -10.86 -15.45 -6.81
N PRO A 179 -12.06 -15.05 -7.26
CA PRO A 179 -12.26 -14.43 -8.57
C PRO A 179 -11.48 -13.12 -8.76
N ARG A 180 -11.07 -12.47 -7.67
CA ARG A 180 -10.26 -11.25 -7.70
C ARG A 180 -8.88 -11.48 -8.34
N PHE A 181 -8.26 -12.65 -8.15
CA PHE A 181 -6.96 -12.95 -8.75
C PHE A 181 -7.07 -13.11 -10.26
N LEU A 182 -8.14 -13.77 -10.72
CA LEU A 182 -8.41 -13.91 -12.14
C LEU A 182 -8.75 -12.55 -12.78
N SER A 183 -9.60 -11.76 -12.12
CA SER A 183 -9.98 -10.40 -12.54
C SER A 183 -8.75 -9.49 -12.66
N PHE A 184 -7.82 -9.59 -11.70
CA PHE A 184 -6.54 -8.90 -11.74
C PHE A 184 -5.71 -9.38 -12.94
N ALA A 185 -5.36 -10.66 -13.00
CA ALA A 185 -4.43 -11.19 -14.00
C ALA A 185 -4.90 -10.99 -15.45
N GLN A 186 -6.22 -11.03 -15.71
CA GLN A 186 -6.78 -10.82 -17.05
C GLN A 186 -6.67 -9.36 -17.53
N GLY A 187 -6.71 -8.39 -16.62
CA GLY A 187 -6.72 -6.97 -16.99
C GLY A 187 -5.41 -6.22 -16.76
N THR A 188 -4.43 -6.83 -16.11
CA THR A 188 -3.13 -6.23 -15.79
C THR A 188 -2.45 -5.57 -17.00
N CYS A 189 -2.27 -6.29 -18.11
CA CYS A 189 -1.55 -5.77 -19.28
C CYS A 189 -2.29 -4.60 -19.93
N GLN A 190 -3.61 -4.68 -20.06
CA GLN A 190 -4.42 -3.63 -20.66
C GLN A 190 -4.42 -2.38 -19.76
N ALA A 191 -4.57 -2.56 -18.45
CA ALA A 191 -4.51 -1.47 -17.47
C ALA A 191 -3.21 -0.66 -17.58
N ILE A 192 -2.04 -1.32 -17.65
CA ILE A 192 -0.76 -0.63 -17.81
C ILE A 192 -0.68 0.08 -19.17
N ALA A 193 -1.13 -0.56 -20.25
CA ALA A 193 -1.13 0.04 -21.58
C ALA A 193 -2.00 1.32 -21.64
N ASP A 194 -3.19 1.28 -21.05
CA ASP A 194 -4.12 2.41 -21.00
C ASP A 194 -3.57 3.57 -20.16
N LEU A 195 -2.92 3.27 -19.03
CA LEU A 195 -2.23 4.28 -18.21
C LEU A 195 -1.08 4.94 -18.97
N ARG A 196 -0.24 4.16 -19.67
CA ARG A 196 0.86 4.68 -20.49
C ARG A 196 0.37 5.58 -21.60
N ALA A 197 -0.61 5.10 -22.39
CA ALA A 197 -1.21 5.89 -23.46
C ALA A 197 -1.80 7.21 -22.94
N SER A 198 -2.38 7.20 -21.74
CA SER A 198 -2.92 8.40 -21.10
C SER A 198 -1.82 9.34 -20.61
N CYS A 199 -0.71 8.81 -20.10
CA CYS A 199 0.45 9.60 -19.71
C CYS A 199 1.11 10.28 -20.92
N ASP A 200 1.28 9.54 -22.02
CA ASP A 200 1.87 10.03 -23.27
C ASP A 200 1.01 11.14 -23.90
N ALA A 201 -0.32 11.02 -23.81
CA ALA A 201 -1.25 12.03 -24.31
C ALA A 201 -1.21 13.36 -23.55
N ILE A 202 -0.73 13.36 -22.30
CA ILE A 202 -0.60 14.56 -21.45
C ILE A 202 0.76 15.24 -21.67
N GLN A 203 1.79 14.49 -22.08
CA GLN A 203 3.09 15.06 -22.41
C GLN A 203 2.99 15.92 -23.69
N PRO A 204 3.55 17.14 -23.70
CA PRO A 204 3.53 17.98 -24.90
C PRO A 204 4.33 17.29 -26.02
N PRO A 205 3.86 17.35 -27.28
CA PRO A 205 4.64 16.86 -28.40
C PRO A 205 5.91 17.72 -28.52
N ASP A 206 7.06 17.05 -28.54
CA ASP A 206 8.43 17.58 -28.72
C ASP A 206 9.22 18.02 -27.47
N SER A 207 9.64 17.05 -26.64
CA SER A 207 10.89 17.16 -25.86
C SER A 207 12.08 16.41 -26.50
N ASN A 208 11.88 15.71 -27.62
CA ASN A 208 12.95 15.00 -28.34
C ASN A 208 13.68 15.84 -29.41
N GLY A 209 13.45 17.16 -29.48
CA GLY A 209 13.93 18.03 -30.56
C GLY A 209 15.03 19.04 -30.23
N LEU A 210 15.31 19.36 -28.97
CA LEU A 210 16.26 20.42 -28.63
C LEU A 210 17.66 19.86 -28.36
N ARG A 211 18.53 19.99 -29.37
CA ARG A 211 19.98 19.84 -29.25
C ARG A 211 20.48 20.57 -28.01
N LEU A 212 21.14 19.82 -27.13
CA LEU A 212 21.87 20.30 -25.96
C LEU A 212 22.76 21.50 -26.34
N THR A 213 22.43 22.69 -25.83
CA THR A 213 23.43 23.74 -25.58
C THR A 213 24.01 23.49 -24.20
N PRO A 214 25.31 23.23 -24.05
CA PRO A 214 25.91 23.01 -22.74
C PRO A 214 25.98 24.35 -21.99
N GLY A 215 25.10 24.57 -21.02
CA GLY A 215 25.18 25.77 -20.19
C GLY A 215 24.01 26.14 -19.27
N SER A 216 22.83 25.54 -19.41
CA SER A 216 21.69 25.86 -18.54
C SER A 216 21.36 24.70 -17.62
N SER A 217 21.57 24.86 -16.31
CA SER A 217 21.01 23.98 -15.29
C SER A 217 19.50 23.87 -15.49
N PRO A 218 18.92 22.66 -15.53
CA PRO A 218 17.47 22.51 -15.61
C PRO A 218 16.88 22.92 -14.27
N ALA A 219 16.11 24.01 -14.28
CA ALA A 219 15.28 24.41 -13.17
C ALA A 219 14.17 23.37 -12.94
N SER A 220 13.71 23.28 -11.69
CA SER A 220 12.82 22.29 -11.09
C SER A 220 11.45 22.02 -11.74
N SER A 221 11.15 22.55 -12.93
CA SER A 221 9.85 22.39 -13.60
C SER A 221 9.76 21.19 -14.55
N ASP A 222 10.88 20.74 -15.12
CA ASP A 222 10.86 19.68 -16.16
C ASP A 222 10.70 18.26 -15.60
N TRP A 223 11.01 18.05 -14.30
CA TRP A 223 10.90 16.73 -13.67
C TRP A 223 9.45 16.33 -13.35
N ALA A 224 8.58 17.31 -13.10
CA ALA A 224 7.19 17.04 -12.70
C ALA A 224 6.40 16.24 -13.75
N GLY A 225 6.72 16.41 -15.05
CA GLY A 225 6.06 15.69 -16.15
C GLY A 225 6.43 14.20 -16.26
N TYR A 226 7.52 13.76 -15.62
CA TYR A 226 7.98 12.37 -15.65
C TYR A 226 7.57 11.56 -14.41
N ALA A 227 7.09 12.21 -13.35
CA ALA A 227 6.74 11.54 -12.11
C ALA A 227 5.61 10.48 -12.28
N PRO A 228 4.51 10.74 -13.03
CA PRO A 228 3.50 9.71 -13.30
C PRO A 228 4.03 8.53 -14.12
N SER A 229 4.89 8.78 -15.12
CA SER A 229 5.50 7.72 -15.93
C SER A 229 6.39 6.80 -15.10
N GLY A 230 7.26 7.36 -14.25
CA GLY A 230 8.08 6.55 -13.34
C GLY A 230 7.24 5.75 -12.33
N ALA A 231 6.11 6.29 -11.87
CA ALA A 231 5.18 5.55 -11.02
C ALA A 231 4.51 4.38 -11.77
N ILE A 232 4.20 4.53 -13.06
CA ILE A 232 3.68 3.44 -13.90
C ILE A 232 4.72 2.33 -14.09
N ASP A 233 6.01 2.64 -14.24
CA ASP A 233 7.05 1.62 -14.36
C ASP A 233 7.22 0.81 -13.05
N VAL A 234 7.12 1.48 -11.90
CA VAL A 234 7.06 0.81 -10.59
C VAL A 234 5.81 -0.07 -10.49
N LEU A 235 4.66 0.44 -10.93
CA LEU A 235 3.40 -0.31 -10.93
C LEU A 235 3.49 -1.56 -11.81
N GLU A 236 4.05 -1.46 -13.02
CA GLU A 236 4.26 -2.58 -13.94
C GLU A 236 5.17 -3.65 -13.31
N THR A 237 6.21 -3.22 -12.60
CA THR A 237 7.10 -4.14 -11.85
C THR A 237 6.31 -4.89 -10.76
N VAL A 238 5.49 -4.19 -9.97
CA VAL A 238 4.68 -4.79 -8.90
C VAL A 238 3.62 -5.73 -9.49
N TYR A 239 2.99 -5.33 -10.59
CA TYR A 239 2.01 -6.14 -11.31
C TYR A 239 2.62 -7.41 -11.87
N SER A 240 3.82 -7.31 -12.44
CA SER A 240 4.58 -8.46 -12.94
C SER A 240 4.89 -9.45 -11.81
N ARG A 241 5.28 -8.97 -10.62
CA ARG A 241 5.48 -9.83 -9.44
C ARG A 241 4.20 -10.56 -9.02
N VAL A 242 3.05 -9.86 -8.98
CA VAL A 242 1.75 -10.48 -8.66
C VAL A 242 1.39 -11.56 -9.69
N VAL A 243 1.49 -11.25 -10.98
CA VAL A 243 1.18 -12.20 -12.07
C VAL A 243 2.12 -13.40 -12.04
N ALA A 244 3.41 -13.18 -11.79
CA ALA A 244 4.39 -14.24 -11.63
C ALA A 244 4.04 -15.17 -10.46
N VAL A 245 3.71 -14.62 -9.29
CA VAL A 245 3.23 -15.41 -8.14
C VAL A 245 2.02 -16.28 -8.54
N LEU A 246 1.01 -15.69 -9.19
CA LEU A 246 -0.18 -16.41 -9.61
C LEU A 246 0.16 -17.57 -10.57
N LYS A 247 1.11 -17.35 -11.49
CA LYS A 247 1.58 -18.38 -12.43
C LYS A 247 2.42 -19.46 -11.74
N CYS A 248 3.31 -19.10 -10.82
CA CYS A 248 4.17 -20.03 -10.09
C CYS A 248 3.36 -20.93 -9.15
N SER A 249 2.42 -20.37 -8.38
CA SER A 249 1.57 -21.12 -7.45
C SER A 249 0.77 -22.22 -8.15
N VAL A 250 0.35 -22.00 -9.40
CA VAL A 250 -0.31 -23.03 -10.23
C VAL A 250 0.64 -24.19 -10.54
N SER A 251 1.92 -23.91 -10.82
CA SER A 251 2.89 -24.92 -11.24
C SER A 251 3.37 -25.82 -10.10
N GLU A 252 3.46 -25.31 -8.87
CA GLU A 252 4.04 -26.07 -7.75
C GLU A 252 3.14 -27.20 -7.24
N ARG A 253 1.81 -27.04 -7.30
CA ARG A 253 0.83 -28.01 -6.77
C ARG A 253 -0.24 -28.49 -7.76
N GLY A 254 -0.20 -28.03 -9.02
CA GLY A 254 -1.19 -28.36 -10.05
C GLY A 254 -2.46 -27.49 -9.97
N SER A 255 -3.13 -27.45 -8.81
CA SER A 255 -4.20 -26.49 -8.48
C SER A 255 -3.79 -25.66 -7.25
N PRO A 256 -3.64 -24.33 -7.37
CA PRO A 256 -3.26 -23.51 -6.23
C PRO A 256 -4.43 -23.34 -5.25
N ASP A 257 -4.14 -23.35 -3.95
CA ASP A 257 -5.06 -22.88 -2.91
C ASP A 257 -4.83 -21.39 -2.63
N ASP A 258 -5.87 -20.66 -2.25
CA ASP A 258 -5.80 -19.23 -1.96
C ASP A 258 -4.76 -18.96 -0.86
N SER A 259 -4.64 -19.84 0.13
CA SER A 259 -3.67 -19.68 1.22
C SER A 259 -2.21 -19.72 0.76
N ASP A 260 -1.89 -20.57 -0.22
CA ASP A 260 -0.55 -20.66 -0.82
C ASP A 260 -0.25 -19.41 -1.67
N ILE A 261 -1.23 -18.92 -2.45
CA ILE A 261 -1.10 -17.66 -3.21
C ILE A 261 -0.81 -16.50 -2.26
N GLN A 262 -1.56 -16.40 -1.16
CA GLN A 262 -1.36 -15.35 -0.16
C GLN A 262 0.03 -15.38 0.46
N ALA A 263 0.53 -16.56 0.82
CA ALA A 263 1.88 -16.72 1.36
C ALA A 263 2.96 -16.31 0.33
N ASN A 264 2.76 -16.62 -0.95
CA ASN A 264 3.69 -16.27 -2.03
C ASN A 264 3.64 -14.77 -2.37
N LEU A 265 2.48 -14.12 -2.33
CA LEU A 265 2.37 -12.66 -2.50
C LEU A 265 3.10 -11.91 -1.38
N GLU A 266 2.98 -12.41 -0.15
CA GLU A 266 3.73 -11.95 1.00
C GLU A 266 5.25 -12.08 0.79
N GLU A 267 5.70 -13.19 0.22
CA GLU A 267 7.11 -13.50 -0.06
C GLU A 267 7.68 -12.62 -1.19
N ALA A 268 6.90 -12.40 -2.24
CA ALA A 268 7.22 -11.53 -3.38
C ALA A 268 7.19 -10.02 -3.06
N THR A 269 6.85 -9.64 -1.82
CA THR A 269 6.86 -8.24 -1.34
C THR A 269 5.98 -7.28 -2.13
N VAL A 270 4.83 -7.75 -2.63
CA VAL A 270 3.96 -6.93 -3.50
C VAL A 270 3.47 -5.64 -2.83
N GLN A 271 3.44 -5.61 -1.49
CA GLN A 271 3.07 -4.45 -0.66
C GLN A 271 4.23 -3.45 -0.41
N SER A 272 5.44 -3.71 -0.90
CA SER A 272 6.61 -2.83 -0.69
C SER A 272 6.65 -1.61 -1.62
N TRP A 273 5.71 -1.52 -2.55
CA TRP A 273 5.63 -0.46 -3.56
C TRP A 273 5.73 0.98 -3.02
N PRO A 274 5.25 1.35 -1.81
CA PRO A 274 5.37 2.73 -1.34
C PRO A 274 6.82 3.21 -1.24
N SER A 275 7.76 2.28 -1.02
CA SER A 275 9.20 2.55 -0.96
C SER A 275 9.89 2.66 -2.32
N LEU A 276 9.21 2.21 -3.38
CA LEU A 276 9.73 2.19 -4.76
C LEU A 276 9.31 3.43 -5.57
N VAL A 277 8.21 4.06 -5.19
CA VAL A 277 7.68 5.26 -5.86
C VAL A 277 8.58 6.48 -5.57
N SER A 278 8.76 7.40 -6.54
CA SER A 278 9.60 8.59 -6.36
C SER A 278 9.01 9.60 -5.37
N ASP A 279 9.87 10.41 -4.72
CA ASP A 279 9.40 11.52 -3.88
C ASP A 279 8.59 12.55 -4.70
N ASP A 280 8.95 12.76 -5.96
CA ASP A 280 8.23 13.68 -6.86
C ASP A 280 6.79 13.27 -7.10
N PHE A 281 6.51 11.97 -7.27
CA PHE A 281 5.14 11.48 -7.44
C PHE A 281 4.33 11.64 -6.15
N ILE A 282 4.95 11.40 -4.99
CA ILE A 282 4.29 11.62 -3.70
C ILE A 282 4.00 13.11 -3.49
N ALA A 283 4.96 13.98 -3.81
CA ALA A 283 4.78 15.42 -3.75
C ALA A 283 3.61 15.87 -4.65
N LEU A 284 3.51 15.31 -5.87
CA LEU A 284 2.42 15.58 -6.81
C LEU A 284 1.05 15.18 -6.23
N LEU A 285 0.96 14.03 -5.57
CA LEU A 285 -0.26 13.62 -4.86
C LEU A 285 -0.59 14.51 -3.66
N ASP A 286 0.43 15.10 -3.03
CA ASP A 286 0.31 16.00 -1.90
C ASP A 286 -0.04 17.46 -2.29
N MET A 287 0.16 17.86 -3.54
CA MET A 287 -0.21 19.19 -4.03
C MET A 287 -1.73 19.39 -3.88
N GLY A 288 -2.12 20.42 -3.13
CA GLY A 288 -3.52 20.71 -2.80
C GLY A 288 -4.32 21.38 -3.92
N GLU A 289 -3.66 21.95 -4.93
CA GLU A 289 -4.24 22.55 -6.13
C GLU A 289 -3.16 22.53 -7.25
N PRO A 290 -3.49 22.31 -8.55
CA PRO A 290 -4.79 22.46 -9.18
C PRO A 290 -5.42 21.12 -9.62
N VAL A 291 -6.74 21.16 -9.82
CA VAL A 291 -7.55 20.14 -10.47
C VAL A 291 -7.20 20.05 -11.95
N ASP A 292 -5.98 19.58 -12.26
CA ASP A 292 -5.54 19.32 -13.61
C ASP A 292 -5.62 17.82 -13.95
N LEU A 293 -5.49 17.53 -15.24
CA LEU A 293 -5.53 16.18 -15.77
C LEU A 293 -4.40 15.30 -15.20
N GLY A 294 -3.25 15.89 -14.86
CA GLY A 294 -2.09 15.19 -14.32
C GLY A 294 -2.27 14.73 -12.87
N TRP A 295 -2.88 15.57 -12.03
CA TRP A 295 -3.26 15.20 -10.68
C TRP A 295 -4.34 14.11 -10.68
N GLY A 296 -5.35 14.25 -11.55
CA GLY A 296 -6.36 13.22 -11.76
C GLY A 296 -5.76 11.88 -12.18
N LEU A 297 -4.83 11.87 -13.13
CA LEU A 297 -4.10 10.65 -13.53
C LEU A 297 -3.26 10.08 -12.38
N SER A 298 -2.65 10.93 -11.55
CA SER A 298 -1.86 10.49 -10.40
C SER A 298 -2.74 9.79 -9.35
N LEU A 299 -3.95 10.30 -9.10
CA LEU A 299 -4.94 9.60 -8.26
C LEU A 299 -5.34 8.25 -8.85
N VAL A 300 -5.56 8.17 -10.17
CA VAL A 300 -5.85 6.91 -10.84
C VAL A 300 -4.71 5.91 -10.64
N ILE A 301 -3.46 6.32 -10.88
CA ILE A 301 -2.27 5.48 -10.63
C ILE A 301 -2.20 5.03 -9.17
N LEU A 302 -2.52 5.91 -8.22
CA LEU A 302 -2.59 5.55 -6.80
C LEU A 302 -3.66 4.49 -6.51
N ALA A 303 -4.84 4.59 -7.12
CA ALA A 303 -5.88 3.56 -7.00
C ALA A 303 -5.41 2.21 -7.56
N HIS A 304 -4.65 2.21 -8.66
CA HIS A 304 -4.03 1.00 -9.22
C HIS A 304 -3.02 0.36 -8.26
N PHE A 305 -2.28 1.15 -7.48
CA PHE A 305 -1.46 0.62 -6.39
C PHE A 305 -2.30 0.06 -5.23
N TYR A 306 -3.44 0.69 -4.91
CA TYR A 306 -4.33 0.22 -3.84
C TYR A 306 -4.96 -1.13 -4.15
N VAL A 307 -5.25 -1.40 -5.43
CA VAL A 307 -5.69 -2.73 -5.89
C VAL A 307 -4.71 -3.82 -5.48
N VAL A 308 -3.40 -3.56 -5.48
CA VAL A 308 -2.41 -4.56 -5.02
C VAL A 308 -2.62 -4.89 -3.54
N ASN A 309 -2.94 -3.89 -2.72
CA ASN A 309 -3.23 -4.10 -1.30
C ASN A 309 -4.55 -4.87 -1.09
N THR A 310 -5.55 -4.70 -1.96
CA THR A 310 -6.83 -5.44 -1.86
C THR A 310 -6.72 -6.91 -2.23
N LEU A 311 -5.63 -7.34 -2.87
CA LEU A 311 -5.40 -8.76 -3.17
C LEU A 311 -5.04 -9.58 -1.93
N MET A 312 -4.77 -8.94 -0.80
CA MET A 312 -4.21 -9.56 0.40
C MET A 312 -5.28 -9.72 1.48
N ASP A 313 -5.46 -10.94 1.99
CA ASP A 313 -6.45 -11.30 3.01
C ASP A 313 -5.96 -10.97 4.43
N CYS A 314 -5.48 -9.75 4.62
CA CYS A 314 -5.14 -9.20 5.93
C CYS A 314 -6.23 -8.22 6.36
N TRP A 315 -6.82 -8.45 7.54
CA TRP A 315 -7.94 -7.64 8.05
C TRP A 315 -7.63 -6.14 8.09
N PHE A 316 -6.39 -5.75 8.39
CA PHE A 316 -6.01 -4.34 8.48
C PHE A 316 -5.91 -3.66 7.12
N LEU A 317 -5.87 -4.40 6.00
CA LEU A 317 -5.86 -3.85 4.64
C LEU A 317 -7.25 -3.68 4.04
N ALA A 318 -8.31 -4.14 4.71
CA ALA A 318 -9.66 -4.15 4.15
C ALA A 318 -10.11 -2.75 3.69
N GLY A 319 -9.66 -1.68 4.37
CA GLY A 319 -9.99 -0.29 4.04
C GLY A 319 -9.51 0.19 2.66
N PHE A 320 -8.57 -0.51 2.02
CA PHE A 320 -8.09 -0.11 0.69
C PHE A 320 -9.17 -0.22 -0.39
N LYS A 321 -10.17 -1.07 -0.21
CA LYS A 321 -11.34 -1.12 -1.10
C LYS A 321 -12.09 0.21 -1.07
N GLU A 322 -12.41 0.71 0.12
CA GLU A 322 -13.09 1.99 0.30
C GLU A 322 -12.22 3.14 -0.22
N GLU A 323 -10.90 3.08 -0.05
CA GLU A 323 -9.98 4.07 -0.61
C GLU A 323 -10.01 4.12 -2.15
N VAL A 324 -10.09 2.97 -2.84
CA VAL A 324 -10.28 2.93 -4.30
C VAL A 324 -11.59 3.62 -4.71
N LEU A 325 -12.67 3.40 -3.96
CA LEU A 325 -13.98 4.03 -4.24
C LEU A 325 -13.99 5.54 -3.94
N LYS A 326 -13.26 5.97 -2.91
CA LYS A 326 -13.04 7.39 -2.62
C LYS A 326 -12.30 8.08 -3.76
N ILE A 327 -11.24 7.45 -4.29
CA ILE A 327 -10.54 7.94 -5.47
C ILE A 327 -11.46 7.97 -6.69
N GLN A 328 -12.27 6.93 -6.92
CA GLN A 328 -13.26 6.93 -8.00
C GLN A 328 -14.21 8.12 -7.92
N THR A 329 -14.68 8.44 -6.70
CA THR A 329 -15.56 9.61 -6.46
C THR A 329 -14.83 10.91 -6.75
N ALA A 330 -13.59 11.06 -6.27
CA ALA A 330 -12.77 12.24 -6.53
C ALA A 330 -12.49 12.43 -8.03
N VAL A 331 -12.14 11.36 -8.75
CA VAL A 331 -11.91 11.37 -10.20
C VAL A 331 -13.19 11.67 -10.98
N SER A 332 -14.35 11.17 -10.55
CA SER A 332 -15.64 11.44 -11.20
C SER A 332 -16.02 12.92 -11.09
N ASN A 333 -15.68 13.58 -9.98
CA ASN A 333 -15.88 15.02 -9.81
C ASN A 333 -15.01 15.88 -10.75
N LEU A 334 -14.00 15.30 -11.39
CA LEU A 334 -13.19 15.97 -12.42
C LEU A 334 -13.88 16.02 -13.79
N HIS A 335 -15.01 15.32 -13.96
CA HIS A 335 -15.80 15.28 -15.19
C HIS A 335 -14.98 14.89 -16.44
N ASN A 336 -13.95 14.07 -16.27
CA ASN A 336 -13.09 13.59 -17.35
C ASN A 336 -13.39 12.11 -17.67
N ALA A 337 -13.96 11.86 -18.85
CA ALA A 337 -14.39 10.53 -19.26
C ALA A 337 -13.22 9.51 -19.35
N GLN A 338 -12.03 9.96 -19.76
CA GLN A 338 -10.85 9.11 -19.86
C GLN A 338 -10.38 8.65 -18.48
N LEU A 339 -10.27 9.57 -17.51
CA LEU A 339 -9.91 9.21 -16.14
C LEU A 339 -10.96 8.29 -15.49
N SER A 340 -12.25 8.56 -15.71
CA SER A 340 -13.33 7.68 -15.24
C SER A 340 -13.24 6.28 -15.86
N GLN A 341 -12.86 6.17 -17.14
CA GLN A 341 -12.65 4.89 -17.82
C GLN A 341 -11.47 4.12 -17.21
N LEU A 342 -10.35 4.79 -16.94
CA LEU A 342 -9.18 4.15 -16.30
C LEU A 342 -9.50 3.61 -14.89
N MET A 343 -10.42 4.26 -14.16
CA MET A 343 -10.88 3.79 -12.85
C MET A 343 -11.76 2.53 -12.88
N MET A 344 -12.32 2.14 -14.03
CA MET A 344 -13.25 1.01 -14.11
C MET A 344 -12.59 -0.32 -13.70
N TRP A 345 -11.35 -0.56 -14.14
CA TRP A 345 -10.66 -1.81 -13.82
C TRP A 345 -10.24 -1.88 -12.33
N PRO A 346 -9.62 -0.85 -11.72
CA PRO A 346 -9.34 -0.86 -10.29
C PRO A 346 -10.57 -1.10 -9.42
N VAL A 347 -11.68 -0.44 -9.75
CA VAL A 347 -12.95 -0.61 -9.01
C VAL A 347 -13.48 -2.02 -9.17
N LYS A 348 -13.45 -2.59 -10.39
CA LYS A 348 -13.87 -3.97 -10.64
C LYS A 348 -13.06 -4.95 -9.79
N VAL A 349 -11.72 -4.85 -9.79
CA VAL A 349 -10.86 -5.78 -9.03
C VAL A 349 -11.07 -5.61 -7.52
N ALA A 350 -11.14 -4.38 -7.01
CA ALA A 350 -11.32 -4.12 -5.58
C ALA A 350 -12.71 -4.53 -5.04
N THR A 351 -13.71 -4.66 -5.92
CA THR A 351 -15.09 -5.02 -5.54
C THR A 351 -15.45 -6.47 -5.86
N THR A 352 -14.57 -7.21 -6.54
CA THR A 352 -14.66 -8.65 -6.76
C THR A 352 -14.31 -9.39 -5.47
#